data_AF-A0A6S6RNC3-F1
#
_entry.id   AF-A0A6S6RNC3-F1
#
_cell.length_a   1.000
_cell.length_b   1.000
_cell.length_c   1.000
_cell.angle_alpha   90.00
_cell.angle_beta   90.00
_cell.angle_gamma   90.00
#
_symmetry.space_group_name_H-M   'P 1'
#
loop_
_entity.id
_entity.type
_entity.pdbx_description
1 polymer ?
#
loop_
_entity_poly.entity_id
_entity_poly.type
_entity_poly.pdbx_seq_one_letter_code
_entity_poly.pdbx_strand_id
1 'polypeptide(L)'
;MLARVLAQNIPYQTLFFEYLTCLQVLVGSEYTPEHALRRFELSLLSHLGYGVDFLHCAGSGELLADSMTYRYREEKGFIASLVIDHLSFTSKQLQAFAARQFPDVDIAKRLNFDYKNICFSPI
;
A
#
# COMPACT_ATOMS: atom_id res chain seq x y z
N MET A 1 17.83 -8.60 -1.93
CA MET A 1 16.61 -8.35 -1.12
C MET A 1 15.48 -9.31 -1.49
N LEU A 2 15.12 -9.47 -2.78
CA LEU A 2 14.06 -10.39 -3.24
C LEU A 2 14.25 -11.87 -2.82
N ALA A 3 15.49 -12.37 -2.93
CA ALA A 3 15.81 -13.78 -2.67
C ALA A 3 15.64 -14.23 -1.20
N ARG A 4 15.50 -13.30 -0.24
CA ARG A 4 15.27 -13.64 1.17
C ARG A 4 13.79 -13.80 1.52
N VAL A 5 12.89 -13.30 0.68
CA VAL A 5 11.47 -13.15 1.01
C VAL A 5 10.57 -14.06 0.16
N LEU A 6 11.00 -14.41 -1.05
CA LEU A 6 10.25 -15.31 -1.91
C LEU A 6 10.52 -16.78 -1.56
N ALA A 7 9.44 -17.56 -1.45
CA ALA A 7 9.54 -19.00 -1.39
C ALA A 7 10.16 -19.54 -2.69
N GLN A 8 11.15 -20.42 -2.55
CA GLN A 8 11.80 -21.04 -3.71
C GLN A 8 10.80 -21.93 -4.46
N ASN A 9 10.93 -22.01 -5.79
CA ASN A 9 10.12 -22.86 -6.69
C ASN A 9 8.63 -22.49 -6.85
N ILE A 10 8.20 -21.28 -6.48
CA ILE A 10 6.85 -20.80 -6.80
C ILE A 10 6.90 -19.85 -8.01
N PRO A 11 6.10 -20.08 -9.07
CA PRO A 11 6.05 -19.17 -10.22
C PRO A 11 5.26 -17.90 -9.85
N TYR A 12 5.97 -16.79 -9.62
CA TYR A 12 5.38 -15.48 -9.37
C TYR A 12 5.32 -14.64 -10.66
N GLN A 13 4.48 -15.03 -11.62
CA GLN A 13 4.39 -14.39 -12.94
C GLN A 13 4.04 -12.90 -12.86
N THR A 14 3.04 -12.53 -12.07
CA THR A 14 2.63 -11.13 -11.87
C THR A 14 3.75 -10.28 -11.25
N LEU A 15 4.49 -10.84 -10.30
CA LEU A 15 5.59 -10.17 -9.62
C LEU A 15 6.79 -9.94 -10.53
N PHE A 16 7.03 -10.89 -11.44
CA PHE A 16 8.05 -10.76 -12.47
C PHE A 16 7.73 -9.62 -13.45
N PHE A 17 6.48 -9.48 -13.88
CA PHE A 17 6.06 -8.35 -14.71
C PHE A 17 6.21 -7.01 -13.98
N GLU A 18 5.80 -6.92 -12.71
CA GLU A 18 5.98 -5.72 -11.89
C GLU A 18 7.45 -5.35 -11.69
N TYR A 19 8.34 -6.35 -11.57
CA TYR A 19 9.79 -6.13 -11.53
C TYR A 19 10.32 -5.56 -12.85
N LEU A 20 9.89 -6.11 -13.99
CA LEU A 20 10.28 -5.57 -15.30
C LEU A 20 9.79 -4.15 -15.51
N THR A 21 8.55 -3.84 -15.12
CA THR A 21 8.02 -2.47 -15.16
C THR A 21 8.84 -1.53 -14.27
N CYS A 22 9.24 -1.96 -13.08
CA CYS A 22 10.12 -1.17 -12.22
C CYS A 22 11.46 -0.86 -12.90
N LEU A 23 12.08 -1.85 -13.56
CA LEU A 23 13.32 -1.64 -14.30
C LEU A 23 13.14 -0.67 -15.47
N GLN A 24 12.04 -0.77 -16.22
CA GLN A 24 11.75 0.14 -17.32
C GLN A 24 11.59 1.59 -16.83
N VAL A 25 10.91 1.81 -15.71
CA VAL A 25 10.76 3.15 -15.10
C VAL A 25 12.11 3.70 -14.61
N LEU A 26 12.97 2.85 -14.04
CA LEU A 26 14.31 3.25 -13.61
C LEU A 26 15.21 3.67 -14.78
N VAL A 27 15.08 3.01 -15.93
CA VAL A 27 15.84 3.34 -17.14
C VAL A 27 15.26 4.59 -17.83
N GLY A 28 13.94 4.77 -17.81
CA GLY A 28 13.24 5.86 -18.51
C GLY A 28 13.41 7.25 -17.89
N SER A 29 13.94 7.38 -16.67
CA SER A 29 14.16 8.65 -15.96
C SER A 29 12.93 9.56 -15.79
N GLU A 30 11.71 9.05 -16.01
CA GLU A 30 10.46 9.82 -15.87
C GLU A 30 10.11 10.11 -14.39
N TYR A 31 10.66 9.35 -13.45
CA TYR A 31 10.42 9.46 -12.02
C TYR A 31 11.72 9.30 -11.23
N THR A 32 11.77 9.79 -9.98
CA THR A 32 12.90 9.51 -9.10
C THR A 32 12.99 7.99 -8.85
N PRO A 33 14.21 7.42 -8.79
CA PRO A 33 14.40 5.99 -8.63
C PRO A 33 13.76 5.45 -7.34
N GLU A 34 13.67 6.30 -6.32
CA GLU A 34 12.98 6.02 -5.05
C GLU A 34 11.48 5.73 -5.23
N HIS A 35 10.82 6.43 -6.15
CA HIS A 35 9.39 6.24 -6.44
C HIS A 35 9.13 4.89 -7.13
N ALA A 36 9.98 4.52 -8.08
CA ALA A 36 9.90 3.23 -8.78
C ALA A 36 10.10 2.06 -7.80
N LEU A 37 11.11 2.16 -6.94
CA LEU A 37 11.43 1.13 -5.96
C LEU A 37 10.32 0.98 -4.91
N ARG A 38 9.77 2.07 -4.37
CA ARG A 38 8.63 1.98 -3.43
C ARG A 38 7.41 1.32 -4.03
N ARG A 39 7.08 1.65 -5.29
CA ARG A 39 5.94 1.03 -5.99
C ARG A 39 6.13 -0.48 -6.14
N PHE A 40 7.35 -0.92 -6.40
CA PHE A 40 7.68 -2.33 -6.48
C PHE A 40 7.61 -3.03 -5.12
N GLU A 41 8.19 -2.45 -4.06
CA GLU A 41 8.11 -2.99 -2.69
C GLU A 41 6.67 -3.15 -2.21
N LEU A 42 5.82 -2.18 -2.53
CA LEU A 42 4.37 -2.22 -2.29
C LEU A 42 3.69 -3.41 -2.98
N SER A 43 4.01 -3.64 -4.25
CA SER A 43 3.45 -4.77 -4.99
C SER A 43 3.95 -6.10 -4.42
N LEU A 44 5.21 -6.17 -4.01
CA LEU A 44 5.81 -7.34 -3.35
C LEU A 44 5.10 -7.65 -2.02
N LEU A 45 4.91 -6.67 -1.14
CA LEU A 45 4.19 -6.85 0.13
C LEU A 45 2.76 -7.34 -0.06
N SER A 46 2.05 -6.78 -1.05
CA SER A 46 0.70 -7.23 -1.42
C SER A 46 0.69 -8.71 -1.86
N HIS A 47 1.66 -9.15 -2.66
CA HIS A 47 1.75 -10.54 -3.11
C HIS A 47 2.15 -11.52 -2.00
N LEU A 48 2.85 -11.04 -0.98
CA LEU A 48 3.25 -11.84 0.18
C LEU A 48 2.13 -12.01 1.21
N GLY A 49 0.96 -11.41 1.00
CA GLY A 49 -0.17 -11.45 1.95
C GLY A 49 -0.07 -10.42 3.07
N TYR A 50 0.90 -9.51 3.03
CA TYR A 50 1.00 -8.35 3.92
C TYR A 50 0.27 -7.11 3.36
N GLY A 51 -0.53 -7.31 2.31
CA GLY A 51 -1.35 -6.24 1.73
C GLY A 51 -2.43 -5.82 2.71
N VAL A 52 -2.43 -4.54 3.10
CA VAL A 52 -3.56 -3.95 3.81
C VAL A 52 -4.74 -3.86 2.85
N ASP A 53 -5.92 -4.33 3.26
CA ASP A 53 -7.14 -4.13 2.49
C ASP A 53 -7.56 -2.66 2.59
N PHE A 54 -7.46 -1.94 1.47
CA PHE A 54 -7.84 -0.54 1.35
C PHE A 54 -9.28 -0.35 0.85
N LEU A 55 -10.01 -1.42 0.55
CA LEU A 55 -11.37 -1.37 -0.02
C LEU A 55 -12.43 -1.90 0.92
N HIS A 56 -12.05 -2.66 1.94
CA HIS A 56 -12.96 -3.19 2.95
C HIS A 56 -12.60 -2.70 4.36
N CYS A 57 -13.64 -2.54 5.17
CA CYS A 57 -13.51 -2.30 6.60
C CYS A 57 -13.09 -3.59 7.29
N ALA A 58 -11.98 -3.58 8.02
CA ALA A 58 -11.47 -4.74 8.74
C ALA A 58 -12.39 -5.22 9.89
N GLY A 59 -13.25 -4.35 10.41
CA GLY A 59 -14.18 -4.68 11.49
C GLY A 59 -15.44 -5.39 11.01
N SER A 60 -15.98 -4.99 9.85
CA SER A 60 -17.25 -5.51 9.31
C SER A 60 -17.08 -6.40 8.08
N GLY A 61 -15.95 -6.32 7.38
CA GLY A 61 -15.73 -6.96 6.07
C GLY A 61 -16.47 -6.29 4.91
N GLU A 62 -17.18 -5.19 5.16
CA GLU A 62 -17.97 -4.47 4.15
C GLU A 62 -17.11 -3.47 3.38
N LEU A 63 -17.56 -3.11 2.18
CA LEU A 63 -16.95 -2.05 1.39
C LEU A 63 -16.92 -0.71 2.15
N LEU A 64 -15.87 0.07 1.92
CA LEU A 64 -15.77 1.40 2.52
C LEU A 64 -16.87 2.33 2.01
N ALA A 65 -17.59 2.97 2.94
CA ALA A 65 -18.64 3.94 2.68
C ALA A 65 -18.05 5.35 2.53
N ASP A 66 -18.56 6.10 1.55
CA ASP A 66 -18.05 7.44 1.22
C ASP A 66 -18.26 8.52 2.27
N SER A 67 -19.22 8.31 3.17
CA SER A 67 -19.52 9.21 4.27
C SER A 67 -18.74 8.89 5.55
N MET A 68 -17.91 7.84 5.55
CA MET A 68 -17.20 7.39 6.75
C MET A 68 -15.70 7.65 6.73
N THR A 69 -15.16 7.82 7.93
CA THR A 69 -13.73 7.85 8.20
C THR A 69 -13.26 6.53 8.79
N TYR A 70 -12.07 6.14 8.37
CA TYR A 70 -11.45 4.87 8.71
C TYR A 70 -10.11 5.13 9.36
N ARG A 71 -9.90 4.51 10.51
CA ARG A 71 -8.63 4.60 11.24
C ARG A 71 -7.80 3.36 10.97
N TYR A 72 -6.53 3.55 10.64
CA TYR A 72 -5.58 2.47 10.53
C TYR A 72 -5.29 1.84 11.89
N ARG A 73 -5.27 0.50 11.95
CA ARG A 73 -4.75 -0.29 13.06
C ARG A 73 -3.75 -1.31 12.56
N GLU A 74 -2.62 -1.41 13.25
CA GLU A 74 -1.62 -2.45 13.02
C GLU A 74 -2.27 -3.84 13.09
N GLU A 75 -1.87 -4.71 12.15
CA GLU A 75 -2.34 -6.09 11.96
C GLU A 75 -3.83 -6.31 11.65
N LYS A 76 -4.68 -5.29 11.82
CA LYS A 76 -6.11 -5.37 11.49
C LYS A 76 -6.45 -4.65 10.19
N GLY A 77 -5.77 -3.56 9.86
CA GLY A 77 -6.11 -2.70 8.72
C GLY A 77 -7.05 -1.56 9.10
N PHE A 78 -7.94 -1.16 8.19
CA PHE A 78 -8.76 0.03 8.36
C PHE A 78 -10.10 -0.27 9.05
N ILE A 79 -10.38 0.40 10.17
CA ILE A 79 -11.60 0.23 10.95
C ILE A 79 -12.40 1.53 10.94
N ALA A 80 -13.71 1.45 10.71
CA ALA A 80 -14.60 2.61 10.80
C ALA A 80 -14.47 3.28 12.18
N SER A 81 -14.19 4.58 12.18
CA SER A 81 -13.91 5.34 13.39
C SER A 81 -14.34 6.78 13.21
N LEU A 82 -15.06 7.32 14.19
CA LEU A 82 -15.41 8.73 14.28
C LEU A 82 -14.27 9.60 14.84
N VAL A 83 -13.24 8.97 15.41
CA VAL A 83 -12.05 9.67 15.90
C VAL A 83 -11.20 10.09 14.72
N ILE A 84 -10.90 11.39 14.65
CA ILE A 84 -10.06 11.99 13.62
C ILE A 84 -8.67 12.26 14.22
N ASP A 85 -7.66 11.53 13.76
CA ASP A 85 -6.26 11.78 14.07
C ASP A 85 -5.39 11.59 12.81
N HIS A 86 -4.07 11.47 13.00
CA HIS A 86 -3.13 11.28 11.90
C HIS A 86 -3.28 9.93 11.20
N LEU A 87 -3.86 8.93 11.87
CA LEU A 87 -4.14 7.58 11.34
C LEU A 87 -5.55 7.48 10.75
N SER A 88 -6.31 8.57 10.67
CA SER A 88 -7.65 8.60 10.08
C SER A 88 -7.61 8.99 8.61
N PHE A 89 -8.38 8.27 7.80
CA PHE A 89 -8.46 8.38 6.35
C PHE A 89 -9.92 8.33 5.87
N THR A 90 -10.22 8.95 4.74
CA THR A 90 -11.53 8.83 4.08
C THR A 90 -11.53 7.70 3.06
N SER A 91 -12.71 7.18 2.69
CA SER A 91 -12.83 6.16 1.63
C SER A 91 -12.11 6.56 0.34
N LYS A 92 -12.21 7.84 -0.06
CA LYS A 92 -11.56 8.38 -1.27
C LYS A 92 -10.04 8.31 -1.19
N GLN A 93 -9.47 8.60 -0.02
CA GLN A 93 -8.03 8.47 0.19
C GLN A 93 -7.60 7.00 0.12
N LEU A 94 -8.37 6.09 0.72
CA LEU A 94 -8.10 4.66 0.68
C LEU A 94 -8.25 4.07 -0.73
N GLN A 95 -9.23 4.51 -1.50
CA GLN A 95 -9.38 4.15 -2.92
C GLN A 95 -8.21 4.66 -3.76
N ALA A 96 -7.73 5.89 -3.51
CA ALA A 96 -6.54 6.43 -4.17
C ALA A 96 -5.29 5.57 -3.83
N PHE A 97 -5.18 5.09 -2.59
CA PHE A 97 -4.13 4.16 -2.18
C PHE A 97 -4.25 2.81 -2.88
N ALA A 98 -5.47 2.24 -2.96
CA ALA A 98 -5.74 1.00 -3.68
C ALA A 98 -5.38 1.12 -5.16
N ALA A 99 -5.71 2.26 -5.78
CA ALA A 99 -5.39 2.56 -7.18
C ALA A 99 -3.91 2.93 -7.40
N ARG A 100 -3.11 3.11 -6.33
CA ARG A 100 -1.73 3.61 -6.37
C ARG A 100 -1.61 4.94 -7.14
N GLN A 101 -2.64 5.78 -7.04
CA GLN A 101 -2.72 7.09 -7.67
C GLN A 101 -2.71 8.16 -6.59
N PHE A 102 -1.77 9.09 -6.67
CA PHE A 102 -1.59 10.14 -5.66
C PHE A 102 -1.75 11.51 -6.33
N PRO A 103 -2.99 11.94 -6.61
CA PRO A 103 -3.24 13.21 -7.29
C PRO A 103 -2.93 14.43 -6.41
N ASP A 104 -2.82 14.23 -5.09
CA ASP A 104 -2.57 15.30 -4.11
C ASP A 104 -1.27 15.05 -3.34
N VAL A 105 -0.47 16.11 -3.16
CA VAL A 105 0.80 16.09 -2.44
C VAL A 105 0.60 15.73 -0.97
N ASP A 106 -0.53 16.11 -0.37
CA ASP A 106 -0.84 15.78 1.02
C ASP A 106 -1.14 14.29 1.21
N ILE A 107 -1.80 13.66 0.22
CA ILE A 107 -2.06 12.22 0.21
C ILE A 107 -0.75 11.44 0.07
N ALA A 108 0.16 11.90 -0.80
CA ALA A 108 1.49 11.28 -0.98
C ALA A 108 2.39 11.43 0.26
N LYS A 109 2.33 12.56 0.98
CA LYS A 109 3.08 12.76 2.23
C LYS A 109 2.58 11.88 3.36
N ARG A 110 1.27 11.72 3.49
CA ARG A 110 0.64 10.86 4.51
C ARG A 110 0.95 9.39 4.26
N LEU A 111 1.03 9.00 2.98
CA LEU A 111 1.58 7.71 2.55
C LEU A 111 3.03 7.52 3.06
N ASN A 112 3.92 8.49 2.82
CA ASN A 112 5.33 8.36 3.21
C ASN A 112 5.57 8.33 4.72
N PHE A 113 4.73 8.99 5.51
CA PHE A 113 4.89 9.06 6.96
C PHE A 113 4.42 7.78 7.65
N ASP A 114 3.31 7.21 7.21
CA ASP A 114 2.72 6.04 7.87
C ASP A 114 3.10 4.70 7.23
N TYR A 115 3.60 4.62 5.99
CA TYR A 115 4.00 3.32 5.40
C TYR A 115 5.12 2.60 6.16
N LYS A 116 6.02 3.38 6.78
CA LYS A 116 7.08 2.83 7.62
C LYS A 116 6.54 2.25 8.94
N ASN A 117 5.36 2.65 9.39
CA ASN A 117 4.69 2.10 10.56
C ASN A 117 3.66 1.02 10.17
N ILE A 118 2.97 1.19 9.03
CA ILE A 118 1.92 0.31 8.51
C ILE A 118 2.47 -1.04 8.00
N CYS A 119 3.67 -1.05 7.41
CA CYS A 119 4.26 -2.23 6.78
C CYS A 119 5.51 -2.79 7.48
N PHE A 120 6.06 -2.08 8.48
CA PHE A 120 7.25 -2.52 9.23
C PHE A 120 7.01 -2.58 10.74
N SER A 121 5.79 -2.88 11.22
CA SER A 121 5.68 -3.39 12.59
C SER A 121 6.42 -4.74 12.65
N PRO A 122 7.49 -4.85 13.45
CA PRO A 122 8.19 -6.10 13.60
C PRO A 122 7.33 -7.03 14.47
N ILE A 123 7.18 -8.28 14.05
CA ILE A 123 7.12 -9.37 15.01
C ILE A 123 8.52 -9.53 15.60
#